data_AF-A0A936A6C5-F1
#
_entry.id   AF-A0A936A6C5-F1
#
_cell.length_a   1.000
_cell.length_b   1.000
_cell.length_c   1.000
_cell.angle_alpha   90.00
_cell.angle_beta   90.00
_cell.angle_gamma   90.00
#
_symmetry.space_group_name_H-M   'P 1'
#
loop_
_entity.id
_entity.type
_entity.pdbx_description
1 polymer ?
#
loop_
_entity_poly.entity_id
_entity_poly.type
_entity_poly.pdbx_seq_one_letter_code
_entity_poly.pdbx_strand_id
1 'polypeptide(L)'
;MKLIRFGCWTLWCLTAVLLAGCGDQYPKDWPRPAGSWWSRLGSCPDLRGDYGDMTFRFPSQFGMGSTMDRWSANHARITQAEDGSWMRVEFGLTAEGLRAARGEQGVDEPSFQGVGHTMVLRESDHYRCSGGWLHSLAREEVDGDSMRYEELRFAKDREGGLIASETTTREQSIGWGDSPGVSLGRGTRVDWQRWPPREPNDEAEVRKLEGIKVQRAGWINNGRSVPTYFSNFYQKPICARLVRSWRIDGQKPIVTRADEMRRSRDEVVPDVSCPTDSGEMAPLMTTIWQVDVPDPDSALGDYRIEWQHLGQVDEPWQVHAIQDVRTLPIRDTGR
;
A
#
# COMPACT_ATOMS: atom_id res chain seq x y z
N MET A 1 -68.77 -32.79 30.75
CA MET A 1 -67.83 -32.71 29.60
C MET A 1 -67.53 -31.23 29.34
N LYS A 2 -66.27 -30.79 29.52
CA LYS A 2 -65.81 -29.42 29.24
C LYS A 2 -64.99 -29.45 27.95
N LEU A 3 -65.48 -28.77 26.91
CA LEU A 3 -64.75 -28.54 25.65
C LEU A 3 -63.84 -27.32 25.83
N ILE A 4 -62.53 -27.54 25.76
CA ILE A 4 -61.51 -26.49 25.75
C ILE A 4 -61.32 -26.02 24.30
N ARG A 5 -61.61 -24.75 24.03
CA ARG A 5 -61.30 -24.07 22.77
C ARG A 5 -59.81 -23.69 22.76
N PHE A 6 -59.01 -24.44 22.01
CA PHE A 6 -57.68 -24.02 21.54
C PHE A 6 -57.80 -23.66 20.07
N GLY A 7 -57.69 -22.38 19.73
CA GLY A 7 -57.67 -21.96 18.33
C GLY A 7 -57.59 -20.46 18.21
N CYS A 8 -56.66 -19.99 17.37
CA CYS A 8 -56.48 -18.60 16.93
C CYS A 8 -55.48 -17.72 17.71
N TRP A 9 -54.34 -18.26 18.15
CA TRP A 9 -53.18 -17.44 18.59
C TRP A 9 -51.83 -17.87 17.99
N THR A 10 -51.75 -19.00 17.30
CA THR A 10 -50.49 -19.50 16.71
C THR A 10 -50.19 -18.97 15.31
N LEU A 11 -51.18 -18.42 14.59
CA LEU A 11 -50.97 -17.95 13.21
C LEU A 11 -50.36 -16.55 13.11
N TRP A 12 -50.54 -15.68 14.12
CA TRP A 12 -50.00 -14.32 14.11
C TRP A 12 -48.52 -14.22 14.49
N CYS A 13 -47.97 -15.19 15.23
CA CYS A 13 -46.53 -15.21 15.54
C CYS A 13 -45.67 -15.63 14.34
N LEU A 14 -46.20 -16.43 13.42
CA LEU A 14 -45.43 -16.96 12.28
C LEU A 14 -45.23 -15.93 11.15
N THR A 15 -46.14 -14.97 11.00
CA THR A 15 -46.01 -13.91 9.99
C THR A 15 -45.11 -12.75 10.45
N ALA A 16 -45.03 -12.48 11.76
CA ALA A 16 -44.16 -11.43 12.32
C ALA A 16 -42.67 -11.80 12.27
N VAL A 17 -42.31 -13.09 12.24
CA VAL A 17 -40.92 -13.57 12.16
C VAL A 17 -40.35 -13.45 10.73
N LEU A 18 -41.19 -13.37 9.70
CA LEU A 18 -40.74 -13.24 8.31
C LEU A 18 -40.46 -11.80 7.87
N LEU A 19 -40.87 -10.80 8.65
CA LEU A 19 -40.67 -9.37 8.34
C LEU A 19 -39.57 -8.70 9.19
N ALA A 20 -39.03 -9.41 10.18
CA ALA A 20 -37.91 -8.96 11.02
C ALA A 20 -36.65 -9.76 10.65
N GLY A 21 -35.94 -9.41 9.57
CA GLY A 21 -34.78 -10.21 9.21
C GLY A 21 -33.94 -9.81 8.00
N CYS A 22 -34.05 -8.60 7.47
CA CYS A 22 -32.99 -8.05 6.61
C CYS A 22 -31.91 -7.37 7.47
N GLY A 23 -31.46 -8.04 8.53
CA GLY A 23 -30.37 -7.56 9.38
C GLY A 23 -29.03 -8.02 8.83
N ASP A 24 -28.08 -7.10 8.71
CA ASP A 24 -26.61 -7.26 8.80
C ASP A 24 -26.05 -8.66 8.45
N GLN A 25 -26.46 -9.20 7.31
CA GLN A 25 -26.10 -10.56 6.92
C GLN A 25 -24.73 -10.53 6.26
N TYR A 26 -23.80 -11.28 6.85
CA TYR A 26 -22.55 -11.66 6.21
C TYR A 26 -22.82 -12.16 4.78
N PRO A 27 -22.05 -11.74 3.76
CA PRO A 27 -22.26 -12.16 2.38
C PRO A 27 -22.32 -13.69 2.26
N LYS A 28 -23.37 -14.21 1.62
CA LYS A 28 -23.67 -15.66 1.62
C LYS A 28 -22.68 -16.48 0.80
N ASP A 29 -22.03 -15.84 -0.16
CA ASP A 29 -21.05 -16.37 -1.08
C ASP A 29 -19.62 -16.33 -0.52
N TRP A 30 -19.39 -15.69 0.62
CA TRP A 30 -18.05 -15.59 1.19
C TRP A 30 -17.73 -16.76 2.13
N PRO A 31 -16.45 -17.18 2.20
CA PRO A 31 -16.02 -18.15 3.19
C PRO A 31 -16.24 -17.59 4.59
N ARG A 32 -16.82 -18.39 5.49
CA ARG A 32 -17.09 -17.91 6.85
C ARG A 32 -15.78 -17.49 7.56
N PRO A 33 -15.85 -16.58 8.54
CA PRO A 33 -14.72 -16.28 9.41
C PRO A 33 -14.09 -17.55 9.98
N ALA A 34 -12.75 -17.59 10.05
CA ALA A 34 -11.97 -18.66 10.65
C ALA A 34 -12.04 -18.61 12.19
N GLY A 35 -13.24 -18.50 12.75
CA GLY A 35 -13.46 -18.65 14.17
C GLY A 35 -13.58 -20.13 14.53
N SER A 36 -12.57 -20.67 15.21
CA SER A 36 -12.79 -21.87 16.03
C SER A 36 -13.62 -21.48 17.24
N TRP A 37 -14.45 -22.38 17.75
CA TRP A 37 -15.22 -22.12 18.97
C TRP A 37 -14.31 -21.82 20.19
N TRP A 38 -13.05 -22.24 20.13
CA TRP A 38 -12.00 -22.00 21.14
C TRP A 38 -11.36 -20.61 21.08
N SER A 39 -11.28 -19.99 19.89
CA SER A 39 -10.76 -18.62 19.70
C SER A 39 -11.64 -17.51 20.30
N ARG A 40 -12.74 -17.88 20.98
CA ARG A 40 -13.62 -16.96 21.72
C ARG A 40 -13.09 -16.60 23.12
N LEU A 41 -12.05 -17.27 23.60
CA LEU A 41 -11.47 -17.08 24.94
C LEU A 41 -10.45 -15.93 25.04
N GLY A 42 -10.70 -14.81 24.35
CA GLY A 42 -9.96 -13.55 24.57
C GLY A 42 -8.63 -13.37 23.83
N SER A 43 -8.23 -14.29 22.95
CA SER A 43 -7.01 -14.14 22.14
C SER A 43 -7.24 -13.27 20.90
N CYS A 44 -6.24 -12.48 20.49
CA CYS A 44 -6.23 -11.80 19.19
C CYS A 44 -6.39 -12.79 18.03
N PRO A 45 -7.14 -12.44 16.97
CA PRO A 45 -7.14 -13.24 15.75
C PRO A 45 -5.76 -13.16 15.08
N ASP A 46 -5.35 -14.27 14.47
CA ASP A 46 -4.16 -14.32 13.61
C ASP A 46 -4.52 -13.76 12.23
N LEU A 47 -4.05 -12.55 11.94
CA LEU A 47 -4.20 -11.87 10.67
C LEU A 47 -2.93 -11.95 9.81
N ARG A 48 -1.94 -12.78 10.18
CA ARG A 48 -0.70 -12.92 9.41
C ARG A 48 -1.02 -13.45 8.01
N GLY A 49 -0.44 -12.86 6.98
CA GLY A 49 -0.69 -13.26 5.60
C GLY A 49 -0.21 -12.23 4.59
N ASP A 50 -0.36 -12.56 3.32
CA ASP A 50 -0.18 -11.64 2.21
C ASP A 50 -1.50 -11.58 1.45
N TYR A 51 -2.05 -10.38 1.27
CA TYR A 51 -3.42 -10.14 0.81
C TYR A 51 -3.41 -9.28 -0.45
N GLY A 52 -4.06 -9.77 -1.50
CA GLY A 52 -4.23 -9.04 -2.77
C GLY A 52 -5.36 -8.01 -2.72
N ASP A 53 -5.50 -7.28 -3.82
CA ASP A 53 -6.57 -6.29 -4.07
C ASP A 53 -6.73 -5.24 -2.97
N MET A 54 -5.62 -4.93 -2.28
CA MET A 54 -5.65 -3.98 -1.19
C MET A 54 -5.85 -2.58 -1.75
N THR A 55 -6.73 -1.81 -1.12
CA THR A 55 -7.03 -0.44 -1.51
C THR A 55 -6.68 0.51 -0.38
N PHE A 56 -6.66 1.81 -0.66
CA PHE A 56 -6.44 2.86 0.34
C PHE A 56 -7.43 2.83 1.53
N ARG A 57 -8.57 2.14 1.36
CA ARG A 57 -9.53 1.94 2.44
C ARG A 57 -8.92 1.22 3.64
N PHE A 58 -7.99 0.29 3.40
CA PHE A 58 -7.39 -0.48 4.49
C PHE A 58 -6.50 0.37 5.43
N PRO A 59 -5.53 1.18 4.96
CA PRO A 59 -4.81 2.09 5.85
C PRO A 59 -5.74 3.10 6.56
N SER A 60 -6.71 3.68 5.84
CA SER A 60 -7.62 4.69 6.40
C SER A 60 -8.61 4.14 7.45
N GLN A 61 -8.79 2.83 7.48
CA GLN A 61 -9.50 2.12 8.52
C GLN A 61 -8.74 2.08 9.86
N PHE A 62 -7.44 2.37 9.86
CA PHE A 62 -6.60 2.56 11.05
C PHE A 62 -6.21 4.02 11.27
N GLY A 63 -6.93 4.97 10.65
CA GLY A 63 -6.68 6.40 10.83
C GLY A 63 -5.43 6.91 10.11
N MET A 64 -4.84 6.09 9.23
CA MET A 64 -3.67 6.47 8.46
C MET A 64 -4.11 7.06 7.12
N GLY A 65 -3.65 8.28 6.82
CA GLY A 65 -3.76 8.84 5.48
C GLY A 65 -2.98 7.96 4.49
N SER A 66 -3.48 7.79 3.28
CA SER A 66 -2.80 7.00 2.26
C SER A 66 -2.85 7.68 0.91
N THR A 67 -1.73 7.66 0.21
CA THR A 67 -1.61 8.05 -1.20
C THR A 67 -1.82 6.84 -2.14
N MET A 68 -2.25 5.68 -1.61
CA MET A 68 -2.49 4.46 -2.38
C MET A 68 -3.67 4.58 -3.36
N ASP A 69 -4.51 5.62 -3.26
CA ASP A 69 -5.67 5.86 -4.15
C ASP A 69 -5.30 5.83 -5.64
N ARG A 70 -4.05 6.14 -5.97
CA ARG A 70 -3.60 6.25 -7.35
C ARG A 70 -3.54 4.91 -8.09
N TRP A 71 -3.36 3.79 -7.38
CA TRP A 71 -3.13 2.50 -8.03
C TRP A 71 -4.13 1.47 -7.54
N SER A 72 -5.02 1.04 -8.44
CA SER A 72 -5.72 -0.23 -8.31
C SER A 72 -4.70 -1.37 -8.47
N ALA A 73 -4.77 -2.40 -7.63
CA ALA A 73 -3.84 -3.55 -7.56
C ALA A 73 -2.61 -3.37 -6.65
N ASN A 74 -2.88 -3.08 -5.37
CA ASN A 74 -1.88 -3.24 -4.30
C ASN A 74 -2.07 -4.59 -3.61
N HIS A 75 -1.05 -4.98 -2.85
CA HIS A 75 -1.16 -6.03 -1.85
C HIS A 75 -0.69 -5.49 -0.49
N ALA A 76 -1.03 -6.19 0.58
CA ALA A 76 -0.50 -5.92 1.89
C ALA A 76 -0.05 -7.20 2.58
N ARG A 77 1.18 -7.17 3.07
CA ARG A 77 1.74 -8.25 3.88
C ARG A 77 1.61 -7.88 5.35
N ILE A 78 0.89 -8.71 6.09
CA ILE A 78 0.68 -8.56 7.52
C ILE A 78 1.58 -9.54 8.26
N THR A 79 2.40 -9.00 9.15
CA THR A 79 3.10 -9.76 10.20
C THR A 79 2.56 -9.32 11.55
N GLN A 80 2.49 -10.24 12.50
CA GLN A 80 1.84 -10.01 13.79
C GLN A 80 2.59 -10.76 14.88
N ALA A 81 2.68 -10.17 16.06
CA ALA A 81 3.16 -10.85 17.26
C ALA A 81 2.27 -12.05 17.58
N GLU A 82 2.83 -13.11 18.18
CA GLU A 82 2.05 -14.28 18.60
C GLU A 82 0.98 -13.94 19.65
N ASP A 83 1.26 -12.96 20.50
CA ASP A 83 0.33 -12.43 21.50
C ASP A 83 -0.63 -11.37 20.92
N GLY A 84 -0.42 -10.94 19.68
CA GLY A 84 -1.19 -9.89 19.04
C GLY A 84 -0.95 -8.47 19.56
N SER A 85 0.08 -8.24 20.38
CA SER A 85 0.43 -6.92 20.94
C SER A 85 0.82 -5.88 19.89
N TRP A 86 1.31 -6.34 18.73
CA TRP A 86 1.59 -5.49 17.58
C TRP A 86 1.32 -6.23 16.26
N MET A 87 1.08 -5.43 15.23
CA MET A 87 0.95 -5.86 13.85
C MET A 87 1.73 -4.91 12.95
N ARG A 88 2.48 -5.44 11.99
CA ARG A 88 3.14 -4.65 10.95
C ARG A 88 2.50 -4.96 9.60
N VAL A 89 2.13 -3.92 8.88
CA VAL A 89 1.58 -4.01 7.53
C VAL A 89 2.56 -3.37 6.57
N GLU A 90 3.01 -4.15 5.59
CA GLU A 90 3.89 -3.71 4.50
C GLU A 90 3.07 -3.64 3.21
N PHE A 91 2.98 -2.46 2.60
CA PHE A 91 2.26 -2.26 1.35
C PHE A 91 3.17 -2.38 0.14
N GLY A 92 2.68 -3.07 -0.88
CA GLY A 92 3.36 -3.22 -2.15
C GLY A 92 2.39 -3.25 -3.32
N LEU A 93 2.93 -3.25 -4.52
CA LEU A 93 2.17 -3.43 -5.75
C LEU A 93 2.11 -4.91 -6.13
N THR A 94 1.01 -5.33 -6.72
CA THR A 94 0.98 -6.59 -7.47
C THR A 94 1.79 -6.45 -8.76
N ALA A 95 1.99 -7.53 -9.50
CA ALA A 95 2.62 -7.47 -10.81
C ALA A 95 1.83 -6.59 -11.79
N GLU A 96 0.50 -6.60 -11.71
CA GLU A 96 -0.35 -5.69 -12.49
C GLU A 96 -0.08 -4.23 -12.13
N GLY A 97 -0.14 -3.89 -10.83
CA GLY A 97 0.15 -2.54 -10.36
C GLY A 97 1.55 -2.07 -10.75
N LEU A 98 2.55 -2.93 -10.65
CA LEU A 98 3.93 -2.60 -11.02
C LEU A 98 4.10 -2.39 -12.53
N ARG A 99 3.41 -3.17 -13.38
CA ARG A 99 3.39 -2.91 -14.83
C ARG A 99 2.76 -1.55 -15.14
N ALA A 100 1.64 -1.23 -14.50
CA ALA A 100 0.97 0.05 -14.67
C ALA A 100 1.86 1.22 -14.24
N ALA A 101 2.51 1.13 -13.07
CA ALA A 101 3.46 2.12 -12.58
C ALA A 101 4.67 2.30 -13.52
N ARG A 102 5.20 1.20 -14.09
CA ARG A 102 6.26 1.25 -15.10
C ARG A 102 5.84 1.95 -16.40
N GLY A 103 4.56 1.83 -16.77
CA GLY A 103 3.98 2.50 -17.93
C GLY A 103 3.84 4.02 -17.71
N GLU A 104 3.30 4.43 -16.57
CA GLU A 104 3.07 5.87 -16.29
C GLU A 104 4.34 6.66 -15.98
N GLN A 105 5.42 6.03 -15.52
CA GLN A 105 6.71 6.73 -15.39
C GLN A 105 7.22 7.32 -16.73
N GLY A 106 6.62 7.02 -17.88
CA GLY A 106 6.86 7.75 -19.13
C GLY A 106 6.40 9.21 -19.10
N VAL A 107 5.42 9.58 -18.25
CA VAL A 107 4.57 10.78 -18.44
C VAL A 107 4.88 11.93 -17.45
N ASP A 108 6.15 12.28 -17.25
CA ASP A 108 6.58 13.48 -16.48
C ASP A 108 6.20 13.54 -14.98
N GLU A 109 5.79 12.45 -14.35
CA GLU A 109 5.37 12.45 -12.94
C GLU A 109 6.52 12.13 -11.95
N PRO A 110 6.90 13.08 -11.07
CA PRO A 110 8.19 13.02 -10.36
C PRO A 110 8.23 12.19 -9.08
N SER A 111 7.11 11.74 -8.51
CA SER A 111 7.16 10.95 -7.27
C SER A 111 5.93 10.07 -7.04
N PHE A 112 6.19 8.79 -6.75
CA PHE A 112 5.19 7.80 -6.40
C PHE A 112 5.19 7.67 -4.88
N GLN A 113 4.28 8.38 -4.22
CA GLN A 113 4.09 8.25 -2.78
C GLN A 113 3.16 7.07 -2.52
N GLY A 114 3.47 6.15 -1.60
CA GLY A 114 2.56 5.06 -1.24
C GLY A 114 3.17 3.67 -1.20
N VAL A 115 4.11 3.37 -2.11
CA VAL A 115 4.65 2.02 -2.29
C VAL A 115 5.85 1.79 -1.37
N GLY A 116 5.90 0.62 -0.73
CA GLY A 116 6.94 0.27 0.23
C GLY A 116 6.74 0.87 1.63
N HIS A 117 5.62 1.55 1.88
CA HIS A 117 5.29 2.02 3.21
C HIS A 117 5.04 0.86 4.16
N THR A 118 5.55 1.01 5.37
CA THR A 118 5.34 0.08 6.46
C THR A 118 4.66 0.81 7.60
N MET A 119 3.54 0.27 8.07
CA MET A 119 2.87 0.75 9.27
C MET A 119 3.00 -0.27 10.39
N VAL A 120 3.25 0.22 11.60
CA VAL A 120 3.28 -0.60 12.82
C VAL A 120 2.11 -0.18 13.69
N LEU A 121 1.16 -1.08 13.85
CA LEU A 121 0.00 -0.94 14.69
C LEU A 121 0.26 -1.63 16.03
N ARG A 122 -0.17 -1.00 17.11
CA ARG A 122 -0.05 -1.52 18.48
C ARG A 122 -1.43 -1.71 19.08
N GLU A 123 -1.59 -2.79 19.84
CA GLU A 123 -2.79 -3.00 20.65
C GLU A 123 -2.94 -1.88 21.68
N SER A 124 -4.17 -1.48 21.98
CA SER A 124 -4.57 -0.34 22.82
C SER A 124 -4.35 1.05 22.21
N ASP A 125 -3.42 1.20 21.28
CA ASP A 125 -3.20 2.48 20.57
C ASP A 125 -4.02 2.56 19.28
N HIS A 126 -4.03 1.46 18.51
CA HIS A 126 -4.63 1.44 17.17
C HIS A 126 -5.76 0.43 17.04
N TYR A 127 -5.71 -0.64 17.83
CA TYR A 127 -6.72 -1.69 17.81
C TYR A 127 -6.84 -2.37 19.17
N ARG A 128 -7.91 -3.13 19.36
CA ARG A 128 -8.10 -4.05 20.49
C ARG A 128 -8.65 -5.38 20.04
N CYS A 129 -8.31 -6.46 20.74
CA CYS A 129 -8.77 -7.79 20.39
C CYS A 129 -9.96 -8.22 21.26
N SER A 130 -11.02 -8.73 20.63
CA SER A 130 -12.17 -9.28 21.37
C SER A 130 -13.00 -10.22 20.51
N GLY A 131 -13.38 -11.37 21.08
CA GLY A 131 -14.32 -12.30 20.44
C GLY A 131 -13.80 -12.94 19.15
N GLY A 132 -12.49 -13.07 18.98
CA GLY A 132 -11.86 -13.55 17.74
C GLY A 132 -11.84 -12.52 16.60
N TRP A 133 -12.00 -11.24 16.94
CA TRP A 133 -11.91 -10.10 16.02
C TRP A 133 -10.90 -9.08 16.53
N LEU A 134 -10.25 -8.38 15.60
CA LEU A 134 -9.45 -7.20 15.86
C LEU A 134 -10.32 -5.98 15.58
N HIS A 135 -10.55 -5.12 16.56
CA HIS A 135 -11.37 -3.92 16.46
C HIS A 135 -10.47 -2.69 16.32
N SER A 136 -10.64 -1.90 15.27
CA SER A 136 -9.88 -0.65 15.09
C SER A 136 -10.39 0.44 16.04
N LEU A 137 -9.46 1.19 16.64
CA LEU A 137 -9.77 2.33 17.51
C LEU A 137 -9.83 3.66 16.75
N ALA A 138 -9.45 3.68 15.47
CA ALA A 138 -9.26 4.91 14.71
C ALA A 138 -10.55 5.69 14.38
N ARG A 139 -11.73 5.10 14.63
CA ARG A 139 -13.04 5.71 14.28
C ARG A 139 -13.97 5.91 15.47
N GLU A 140 -13.49 5.73 16.70
CA GLU A 140 -14.32 5.88 17.90
C GLU A 140 -14.79 7.34 18.16
N GLU A 141 -14.28 8.35 17.42
CA GLU A 141 -14.55 9.79 17.68
C GLU A 141 -15.14 10.62 16.51
N VAL A 142 -15.50 10.04 15.37
CA VAL A 142 -16.10 10.81 14.26
C VAL A 142 -17.61 10.92 14.44
N ASP A 143 -18.05 11.79 15.36
CA ASP A 143 -19.46 12.20 15.50
C ASP A 143 -19.76 13.31 14.47
N GLY A 144 -20.21 12.92 13.27
CA GLY A 144 -20.86 13.84 12.34
C GLY A 144 -22.37 13.77 12.51
N ASP A 145 -23.07 14.91 12.37
CA ASP A 145 -24.54 15.01 12.54
C ASP A 145 -25.36 14.00 11.70
N SER A 146 -24.76 13.42 10.65
CA SER A 146 -25.42 12.48 9.74
C SER A 146 -24.87 11.05 9.77
N MET A 147 -23.66 10.80 10.28
CA MET A 147 -23.00 9.50 10.25
C MET A 147 -22.14 9.29 11.49
N ARG A 148 -22.36 8.15 12.15
CA ARG A 148 -21.62 7.71 13.33
C ARG A 148 -21.04 6.32 13.06
N TYR A 149 -19.75 6.16 13.29
CA TYR A 149 -19.10 4.85 13.24
C TYR A 149 -19.34 4.13 14.56
N GLU A 150 -19.87 2.90 14.51
CA GLU A 150 -20.15 2.11 15.70
C GLU A 150 -19.06 1.06 15.94
N GLU A 151 -18.62 0.39 14.86
CA GLU A 151 -17.66 -0.71 14.96
C GLU A 151 -16.90 -0.89 13.65
N LEU A 152 -15.60 -1.13 13.74
CA LEU A 152 -14.80 -1.57 12.61
C LEU A 152 -13.92 -2.72 13.08
N ARG A 153 -14.12 -3.89 12.49
CA ARG A 153 -13.45 -5.12 12.94
C ARG A 153 -12.93 -5.98 11.80
N PHE A 154 -11.86 -6.71 12.09
CA PHE A 154 -11.10 -7.53 11.16
C PHE A 154 -10.98 -8.97 11.65
N ALA A 155 -11.05 -9.91 10.72
CA ALA A 155 -10.75 -11.32 10.94
C ALA A 155 -10.16 -11.94 9.68
N LYS A 156 -9.67 -13.17 9.81
CA LYS A 156 -9.34 -14.03 8.68
C LYS A 156 -10.51 -14.95 8.37
N ASP A 157 -10.80 -15.21 7.11
CA ASP A 157 -11.77 -16.22 6.70
C ASP A 157 -11.12 -17.61 6.57
N ARG A 158 -11.95 -18.64 6.33
CA ARG A 158 -11.50 -20.04 6.21
C ARG A 158 -10.63 -20.34 5.00
N GLU A 159 -10.64 -19.50 3.98
CA GLU A 159 -9.76 -19.60 2.81
C GLU A 159 -8.49 -18.76 2.97
N GLY A 160 -8.34 -18.10 4.12
CA GLY A 160 -7.19 -17.28 4.46
C GLY A 160 -7.29 -15.84 3.97
N GLY A 161 -8.43 -15.40 3.43
CA GLY A 161 -8.67 -14.00 3.08
C GLY A 161 -8.83 -13.13 4.33
N LEU A 162 -8.48 -11.85 4.20
CA LEU A 162 -8.75 -10.85 5.23
C LEU A 162 -10.15 -10.31 5.01
N ILE A 163 -10.95 -10.25 6.07
CA ILE A 163 -12.30 -9.68 6.03
C ILE A 163 -12.40 -8.53 7.03
N ALA A 164 -13.10 -7.49 6.62
CA ALA A 164 -13.48 -6.38 7.49
C ALA A 164 -14.99 -6.18 7.50
N SER A 165 -15.50 -5.76 8.65
CA SER A 165 -16.88 -5.38 8.87
C SER A 165 -16.88 -3.97 9.45
N GLU A 166 -17.57 -3.06 8.79
CA GLU A 166 -17.74 -1.69 9.22
C GLU A 166 -19.23 -1.43 9.50
N THR A 167 -19.55 -1.24 10.77
CA THR A 167 -20.89 -0.91 11.24
C THR A 167 -21.00 0.61 11.38
N THR A 168 -21.89 1.22 10.61
CA THR A 168 -22.20 2.65 10.69
C THR A 168 -23.67 2.86 11.00
N THR A 169 -23.96 3.87 11.81
CA THR A 169 -25.31 4.38 12.01
C THR A 169 -25.45 5.70 11.28
N ARG A 170 -26.42 5.79 10.39
CA ARG A 170 -26.67 6.99 9.57
C ARG A 170 -28.08 7.50 9.82
N GLU A 171 -28.22 8.82 9.90
CA GLU A 171 -29.53 9.46 9.82
C GLU A 171 -30.09 9.22 8.41
N GLN A 172 -31.23 8.53 8.33
CA GLN A 172 -31.93 8.32 7.07
C GLN A 172 -32.89 9.48 6.86
N SER A 173 -32.87 10.08 5.68
CA SER A 173 -33.80 11.15 5.34
C SER A 173 -34.31 10.97 3.92
N ILE A 174 -35.60 11.28 3.70
CA ILE A 174 -36.20 11.37 2.37
C ILE A 174 -36.47 12.82 2.03
N GLY A 175 -36.05 13.26 0.84
CA GLY A 175 -36.27 14.62 0.35
C GLY A 175 -36.66 14.59 -1.13
N TRP A 176 -37.34 15.64 -1.58
CA TRP A 176 -37.74 15.82 -2.98
C TRP A 176 -37.24 17.17 -3.47
N GLY A 177 -36.35 17.16 -4.46
CA GLY A 177 -35.70 18.37 -4.97
C GLY A 177 -34.94 19.12 -3.88
N ASP A 178 -35.21 20.42 -3.76
CA ASP A 178 -34.56 21.32 -2.79
C ASP A 178 -35.25 21.34 -1.42
N SER A 179 -36.23 20.45 -1.18
CA SER A 179 -36.94 20.41 0.11
C SER A 179 -36.04 19.85 1.21
N PRO A 180 -36.06 20.41 2.44
CA PRO A 180 -35.40 19.81 3.59
C PRO A 180 -35.81 18.34 3.74
N GLY A 181 -34.82 17.45 3.91
CA GLY A 181 -35.07 16.03 4.08
C GLY A 181 -35.89 15.76 5.36
N VAL A 182 -36.95 14.96 5.24
CA VAL A 182 -37.68 14.45 6.40
C VAL A 182 -36.90 13.28 6.97
N SER A 183 -36.48 13.39 8.24
CA SER A 183 -35.84 12.29 8.95
C SER A 183 -36.78 11.07 9.03
N LEU A 184 -36.22 9.90 8.71
CA LEU A 184 -36.82 8.58 8.87
C LEU A 184 -36.26 7.86 10.11
N GLY A 185 -35.49 8.57 10.94
CA GLY A 185 -34.72 8.02 12.05
C GLY A 185 -33.36 7.48 11.64
N ARG A 186 -32.69 6.82 12.59
CA ARG A 186 -31.35 6.25 12.41
C ARG A 186 -31.44 4.81 11.96
N GLY A 187 -30.70 4.48 10.91
CA GLY A 187 -30.50 3.11 10.45
C GLY A 187 -29.07 2.66 10.65
N THR A 188 -28.89 1.41 11.08
CA THR A 188 -27.58 0.76 11.11
C THR A 188 -27.33 0.06 9.78
N ARG A 189 -26.11 0.18 9.27
CA ARG A 189 -25.63 -0.47 8.07
C ARG A 189 -24.30 -1.13 8.37
N VAL A 190 -24.15 -2.38 7.95
CA VAL A 190 -22.88 -3.10 7.97
C VAL A 190 -22.35 -3.24 6.55
N ASP A 191 -21.21 -2.61 6.28
CA ASP A 191 -20.46 -2.78 5.05
C ASP A 191 -19.37 -3.84 5.26
N TRP A 192 -19.33 -4.83 4.38
CA TRP A 192 -18.35 -5.91 4.40
C TRP A 192 -17.30 -5.69 3.30
N GLN A 193 -16.03 -5.93 3.65
CA GLN A 193 -14.91 -5.91 2.71
C GLN A 193 -14.13 -7.21 2.85
N ARG A 194 -13.59 -7.70 1.73
CA ARG A 194 -12.76 -8.90 1.69
C ARG A 194 -11.59 -8.67 0.77
N TRP A 195 -10.41 -9.06 1.25
CA TRP A 195 -9.18 -9.11 0.48
C TRP A 195 -8.72 -10.56 0.40
N PRO A 196 -8.65 -11.15 -0.81
CA PRO A 196 -8.23 -12.53 -0.97
C PRO A 196 -6.75 -12.68 -0.58
N PRO A 197 -6.29 -13.92 -0.27
CA PRO A 197 -4.86 -14.21 -0.23
C PRO A 197 -4.21 -13.78 -1.55
N ARG A 198 -3.00 -13.24 -1.48
CA ARG A 198 -2.22 -12.88 -2.67
C ARG A 198 -2.00 -14.11 -3.54
N GLU A 199 -2.10 -13.93 -4.86
CA GLU A 199 -1.80 -15.00 -5.80
C GLU A 199 -0.35 -15.50 -5.63
N PRO A 200 -0.12 -16.83 -5.49
CA PRO A 200 1.23 -17.36 -5.20
C PRO A 200 2.31 -17.00 -6.23
N ASN A 201 1.91 -16.82 -7.50
CA ASN A 201 2.85 -16.51 -8.58
C ASN A 201 3.11 -15.01 -8.75
N ASP A 202 2.31 -14.15 -8.12
CA ASP A 202 2.42 -12.70 -8.29
C ASP A 202 3.77 -12.18 -7.80
N GLU A 203 4.32 -12.72 -6.70
CA GLU A 203 5.64 -12.31 -6.21
C GLU A 203 6.76 -12.63 -7.21
N ALA A 204 6.69 -13.77 -7.89
CA ALA A 204 7.66 -14.14 -8.92
C ALA A 204 7.56 -13.20 -10.14
N GLU A 205 6.35 -12.80 -10.52
CA GLU A 205 6.12 -11.84 -11.59
C GLU A 205 6.59 -10.43 -11.20
N VAL A 206 6.33 -10.00 -9.96
CA VAL A 206 6.87 -8.75 -9.41
C VAL A 206 8.40 -8.74 -9.52
N ARG A 207 9.09 -9.80 -9.08
CA ARG A 207 10.56 -9.86 -9.14
C ARG A 207 11.12 -9.73 -10.56
N LYS A 208 10.39 -10.17 -11.59
CA LYS A 208 10.79 -10.00 -13.00
C LYS A 208 10.63 -8.55 -13.48
N LEU A 209 9.73 -7.80 -12.85
CA LEU A 209 9.42 -6.41 -13.17
C LEU A 209 10.20 -5.42 -12.30
N GLU A 210 10.73 -5.86 -11.16
CA GLU A 210 11.65 -5.07 -10.35
C GLU A 210 12.99 -4.89 -11.07
N GLY A 211 13.70 -3.83 -10.69
CA GLY A 211 15.00 -3.49 -11.27
C GLY A 211 15.19 -2.00 -11.43
N ILE A 212 16.27 -1.65 -12.09
CA ILE A 212 16.57 -0.28 -12.48
C ILE A 212 16.27 -0.07 -13.97
N LYS A 213 16.04 1.18 -14.37
CA LYS A 213 16.02 1.57 -15.78
C LYS A 213 16.80 2.85 -15.95
N VAL A 214 17.62 2.90 -17.00
CA VAL A 214 18.40 4.08 -17.37
C VAL A 214 17.97 4.53 -18.75
N GLN A 215 17.59 5.80 -18.86
CA GLN A 215 17.15 6.41 -20.11
C GLN A 215 17.71 7.82 -20.23
N ARG A 216 17.71 8.37 -21.43
CA ARG A 216 18.14 9.74 -21.68
C ARG A 216 17.02 10.60 -22.25
N ALA A 217 17.12 11.91 -22.06
CA ALA A 217 16.31 12.85 -22.83
C ALA A 217 16.63 12.78 -24.32
N GLY A 218 15.64 13.15 -25.14
CA GLY A 218 15.81 13.26 -26.60
C GLY A 218 16.65 14.47 -27.03
N TRP A 219 16.97 15.39 -26.11
CA TRP A 219 17.72 16.63 -26.36
C TRP A 219 19.02 16.70 -25.57
N ILE A 220 19.93 17.55 -26.03
CA ILE A 220 21.23 17.83 -25.40
C ILE A 220 21.19 19.25 -24.84
N ASN A 221 21.49 19.40 -23.55
CA ASN A 221 21.61 20.69 -22.89
C ASN A 221 22.92 21.37 -23.29
N ASN A 222 22.82 22.53 -23.93
CA ASN A 222 23.94 23.39 -24.31
C ASN A 222 25.06 22.67 -25.09
N GLY A 223 24.73 21.59 -25.80
CA GLY A 223 25.69 20.76 -26.53
C GLY A 223 26.69 19.98 -25.67
N ARG A 224 26.51 19.94 -24.34
CA ARG A 224 27.52 19.40 -23.41
C ARG A 224 27.02 18.31 -22.49
N SER A 225 25.73 18.30 -22.15
CA SER A 225 25.19 17.30 -21.23
C SER A 225 23.81 16.81 -21.68
N VAL A 226 23.46 15.60 -21.24
CA VAL A 226 22.17 14.99 -21.51
C VAL A 226 21.51 14.65 -20.17
N PRO A 227 20.28 15.14 -19.92
CA PRO A 227 19.49 14.66 -18.81
C PRO A 227 19.31 13.14 -18.91
N THR A 228 19.77 12.44 -17.88
CA THR A 228 19.74 10.98 -17.78
C THR A 228 18.84 10.60 -16.61
N TYR A 229 17.80 9.86 -16.92
CA TYR A 229 16.79 9.37 -15.99
C TYR A 229 17.24 8.02 -15.44
N PHE A 230 17.34 7.93 -14.13
CA PHE A 230 17.58 6.68 -13.42
C PHE A 230 16.34 6.38 -12.57
N SER A 231 15.63 5.31 -12.94
CA SER A 231 14.38 4.90 -12.31
C SER A 231 14.59 3.66 -11.45
N ASN A 232 14.19 3.74 -10.19
CA ASN A 232 14.09 2.62 -9.26
C ASN A 232 12.70 1.98 -9.41
N PHE A 233 12.62 0.73 -9.87
CA PHE A 233 11.37 -0.04 -9.92
C PHE A 233 11.27 -1.13 -8.85
N TYR A 234 12.19 -1.16 -7.88
CA TYR A 234 12.02 -1.97 -6.69
C TYR A 234 10.89 -1.42 -5.83
N GLN A 235 10.19 -2.31 -5.14
CA GLN A 235 9.17 -1.94 -4.16
C GLN A 235 9.77 -1.51 -2.81
N LYS A 236 11.10 -1.53 -2.72
CA LYS A 236 11.88 -1.08 -1.56
C LYS A 236 12.85 0.04 -1.95
N PRO A 237 13.22 0.92 -1.00
CA PRO A 237 14.22 1.93 -1.26
C PRO A 237 15.57 1.30 -1.66
N ILE A 238 16.32 2.00 -2.50
CA ILE A 238 17.71 1.67 -2.85
C ILE A 238 18.63 2.84 -2.51
N CYS A 239 19.90 2.56 -2.28
CA CYS A 239 20.94 3.57 -2.29
C CYS A 239 21.52 3.67 -3.70
N ALA A 240 21.67 4.88 -4.21
CA ALA A 240 22.20 5.10 -5.55
C ALA A 240 23.13 6.31 -5.61
N ARG A 241 24.12 6.21 -6.51
CA ARG A 241 25.05 7.30 -6.81
C ARG A 241 25.52 7.23 -8.26
N LEU A 242 25.72 8.39 -8.85
CA LEU A 242 26.42 8.53 -10.12
C LEU A 242 27.90 8.77 -9.83
N VAL A 243 28.75 7.89 -10.34
CA VAL A 243 30.21 7.97 -10.18
C VAL A 243 30.84 8.31 -11.51
N ARG A 244 31.67 9.36 -11.51
CA ARG A 244 32.54 9.70 -12.64
C ARG A 244 33.98 9.36 -12.29
N SER A 245 34.54 8.39 -13.00
CA SER A 245 35.96 8.03 -12.85
C SER A 245 36.82 9.14 -13.44
N TRP A 246 37.77 9.68 -12.65
CA TRP A 246 38.86 10.47 -13.21
C TRP A 246 39.99 9.52 -13.62
N ARG A 247 40.54 9.72 -14.83
CA ARG A 247 41.71 8.98 -15.32
C ARG A 247 43.05 9.61 -14.91
N ILE A 248 43.03 10.67 -14.10
CA ILE A 248 44.26 11.32 -13.61
C ILE A 248 44.62 10.69 -12.27
N ASP A 249 45.75 9.97 -12.24
CA ASP A 249 46.27 9.30 -11.05
C ASP A 249 46.27 10.22 -9.81
N GLY A 250 45.67 9.74 -8.72
CA GLY A 250 45.70 10.40 -7.41
C GLY A 250 44.51 11.29 -7.05
N GLN A 251 43.54 11.52 -7.95
CA GLN A 251 42.31 12.26 -7.62
C GLN A 251 41.13 11.33 -7.27
N LYS A 252 40.28 11.77 -6.32
CA LYS A 252 39.08 11.03 -5.91
C LYS A 252 37.98 11.14 -6.98
N PRO A 253 37.13 10.11 -7.15
CA PRO A 253 35.98 10.18 -8.05
C PRO A 253 35.00 11.28 -7.63
N ILE A 254 34.32 11.89 -8.60
CA ILE A 254 33.17 12.76 -8.33
C ILE A 254 31.95 11.89 -8.16
N VAL A 255 31.21 12.14 -7.09
CA VAL A 255 30.02 11.37 -6.72
C VAL A 255 28.83 12.31 -6.59
N THR A 256 27.81 12.08 -7.42
CA THR A 256 26.53 12.76 -7.34
C THR A 256 25.51 11.81 -6.74
N ARG A 257 24.80 12.25 -5.70
CA ARG A 257 23.82 11.44 -4.99
C ARG A 257 22.46 11.49 -5.70
N ALA A 258 21.64 10.49 -5.47
CA ALA A 258 20.21 10.65 -5.73
C ALA A 258 19.58 11.60 -4.71
N ASP A 259 18.45 12.20 -5.07
CA ASP A 259 17.72 13.09 -4.16
C ASP A 259 17.08 12.27 -3.03
N GLU A 260 17.41 12.63 -1.78
CA GLU A 260 16.74 12.06 -0.62
C GLU A 260 15.32 12.62 -0.54
N MET A 261 14.32 11.76 -0.73
CA MET A 261 12.97 12.13 -0.35
C MET A 261 12.88 12.21 1.17
N ARG A 262 12.33 13.32 1.66
CA ARG A 262 12.13 13.55 3.09
C ARG A 262 11.18 12.47 3.62
N ARG A 263 11.71 11.48 4.35
CA ARG A 263 10.89 10.47 5.02
C ARG A 263 9.86 11.15 5.91
N SER A 264 8.66 10.58 5.97
CA SER A 264 7.66 11.04 6.94
C SER A 264 8.26 10.91 8.34
N ARG A 265 8.09 11.95 9.16
CA ARG A 265 8.70 12.06 10.50
C ARG A 265 8.27 10.93 11.45
N ASP A 266 7.23 10.19 11.08
CA ASP A 266 6.59 9.17 11.89
C ASP A 266 7.10 7.73 11.60
N GLU A 267 7.95 7.53 10.58
CA GLU A 267 8.60 6.25 10.34
C GLU A 267 9.76 6.05 11.34
N VAL A 268 9.45 5.50 12.52
CA VAL A 268 10.43 4.98 13.48
C VAL A 268 10.98 3.65 12.95
N VAL A 269 11.70 3.70 11.84
CA VAL A 269 12.47 2.58 11.31
C VAL A 269 13.89 2.70 11.87
N PRO A 270 14.57 1.60 12.26
CA PRO A 270 15.97 1.64 12.64
C PRO A 270 16.81 2.40 11.60
N ASP A 271 17.90 3.00 12.09
CA ASP A 271 18.78 4.01 11.46
C ASP A 271 19.57 3.47 10.24
N VAL A 272 18.89 2.73 9.36
CA VAL A 272 19.42 2.25 8.11
C VAL A 272 19.35 3.41 7.13
N SER A 273 20.46 4.13 7.07
CA SER A 273 20.71 5.18 6.10
C SER A 273 21.61 4.68 4.98
N CYS A 274 21.52 5.31 3.82
CA CYS A 274 22.50 5.10 2.77
C CYS A 274 23.90 5.56 3.21
N PRO A 275 24.97 4.97 2.66
CA PRO A 275 26.32 5.48 2.85
C PRO A 275 26.42 6.96 2.55
N THR A 276 27.27 7.68 3.28
CA THR A 276 27.36 9.15 3.21
C THR A 276 27.73 9.70 1.84
N ASP A 277 28.16 8.88 0.88
CA ASP A 277 28.47 9.27 -0.50
C ASP A 277 27.41 8.81 -1.50
N SER A 278 26.23 8.41 -1.04
CA SER A 278 25.11 7.99 -1.87
C SER A 278 23.80 8.64 -1.41
N GLY A 279 22.79 8.62 -2.26
CA GLY A 279 21.45 9.11 -1.92
C GLY A 279 20.45 7.96 -1.86
N GLU A 280 19.44 8.10 -1.01
CA GLU A 280 18.31 7.18 -0.96
C GLU A 280 17.32 7.49 -2.08
N MET A 281 16.93 6.46 -2.83
CA MET A 281 15.83 6.54 -3.79
C MET A 281 14.65 5.73 -3.29
N ALA A 282 13.51 6.39 -3.14
CA ALA A 282 12.26 5.75 -2.79
C ALA A 282 11.83 4.70 -3.85
N PRO A 283 10.95 3.76 -3.49
CA PRO A 283 10.31 2.86 -4.45
C PRO A 283 9.65 3.63 -5.59
N LEU A 284 9.76 3.11 -6.82
CA LEU A 284 9.13 3.71 -8.00
C LEU A 284 9.51 5.18 -8.21
N MET A 285 10.72 5.58 -7.82
CA MET A 285 11.21 6.95 -7.98
C MET A 285 12.10 7.06 -9.21
N THR A 286 12.08 8.23 -9.86
CA THR A 286 13.05 8.57 -10.91
C THR A 286 13.86 9.77 -10.46
N THR A 287 15.18 9.65 -10.49
CA THR A 287 16.11 10.77 -10.35
C THR A 287 16.65 11.18 -11.71
N ILE A 288 17.01 12.45 -11.86
CA ILE A 288 17.55 13.01 -13.09
C ILE A 288 18.96 13.51 -12.83
N TRP A 289 19.93 12.90 -13.50
CA TRP A 289 21.31 13.38 -13.48
C TRP A 289 21.67 14.06 -14.80
N GLN A 290 22.49 15.10 -14.73
CA GLN A 290 23.10 15.69 -15.92
C GLN A 290 24.40 14.94 -16.21
N VAL A 291 24.43 14.18 -17.31
CA VAL A 291 25.61 13.40 -17.72
C VAL A 291 26.25 14.08 -18.93
N ASP A 292 27.54 14.39 -18.83
CA ASP A 292 28.26 15.04 -19.93
C ASP A 292 28.36 14.11 -21.15
N VAL A 293 28.22 14.69 -22.34
CA VAL A 293 28.54 14.02 -23.61
C VAL A 293 30.06 13.98 -23.74
N PRO A 294 30.69 12.81 -23.97
CA PRO A 294 32.13 12.75 -24.16
C PRO A 294 32.53 13.47 -25.45
N ASP A 295 33.59 14.28 -25.39
CA ASP A 295 34.23 14.84 -26.59
C ASP A 295 34.78 13.69 -27.45
N PRO A 296 34.70 13.75 -28.79
CA PRO A 296 35.12 12.66 -29.69
C PRO A 296 36.57 12.20 -29.50
N ASP A 297 37.44 13.14 -29.10
CA ASP A 297 38.88 12.92 -28.90
C ASP A 297 39.26 12.72 -27.44
N SER A 298 38.28 12.74 -26.54
CA SER A 298 38.51 12.62 -25.10
C SER A 298 38.42 11.17 -24.65
N ALA A 299 39.43 10.75 -23.91
CA ALA A 299 39.43 9.51 -23.15
C ALA A 299 38.44 9.52 -21.96
N LEU A 300 37.60 10.56 -21.82
CA LEU A 300 36.57 10.64 -20.79
C LEU A 300 35.36 9.78 -21.14
N GLY A 301 34.82 9.07 -20.14
CA GLY A 301 33.51 8.43 -20.29
C GLY A 301 33.17 7.28 -19.34
N ASP A 302 33.97 6.97 -18.31
CA ASP A 302 33.59 5.90 -17.37
C ASP A 302 32.64 6.45 -16.29
N TYR A 303 31.49 6.98 -16.73
CA TYR A 303 30.34 7.16 -15.86
C TYR A 303 29.79 5.79 -15.53
N ARG A 304 29.41 5.61 -14.28
CA ARG A 304 28.63 4.44 -13.88
C ARG A 304 27.66 4.84 -12.79
N ILE A 305 26.51 4.22 -12.83
CA ILE A 305 25.55 4.29 -11.74
C ILE A 305 25.85 3.10 -10.85
N GLU A 306 26.12 3.37 -9.59
CA GLU A 306 26.26 2.36 -8.56
C GLU A 306 25.01 2.37 -7.70
N TRP A 307 24.41 1.19 -7.47
CA TRP A 307 23.26 1.06 -6.58
C TRP A 307 23.32 -0.22 -5.73
N GLN A 308 22.58 -0.23 -4.61
CA GLN A 308 22.37 -1.39 -3.74
C GLN A 308 21.06 -1.23 -2.96
N HIS A 309 20.47 -2.30 -2.43
CA HIS A 309 19.26 -2.14 -1.60
C HIS A 309 19.60 -1.45 -0.28
N LEU A 310 18.66 -0.65 0.22
CA LEU A 310 18.78 -0.05 1.54
C LEU A 310 18.90 -1.15 2.61
N GLY A 311 19.92 -1.04 3.47
CA GLY A 311 20.22 -2.04 4.51
C GLY A 311 21.21 -3.13 4.12
N GLN A 312 21.61 -3.20 2.85
CA GLN A 312 22.66 -4.12 2.37
C GLN A 312 23.99 -3.37 2.19
N VAL A 313 24.42 -2.59 3.18
CA VAL A 313 25.61 -1.73 3.07
C VAL A 313 26.93 -2.49 2.94
N ASP A 314 26.94 -3.77 3.31
CA ASP A 314 28.10 -4.66 3.21
C ASP A 314 28.14 -5.43 1.88
N GLU A 315 27.09 -5.36 1.07
CA GLU A 315 27.06 -6.02 -0.23
C GLU A 315 27.81 -5.19 -1.30
N PRO A 316 28.46 -5.84 -2.28
CA PRO A 316 29.06 -5.12 -3.39
C PRO A 316 28.02 -4.30 -4.16
N TRP A 317 28.37 -3.05 -4.48
CA TRP A 317 27.57 -2.19 -5.34
C TRP A 317 27.30 -2.85 -6.68
N GLN A 318 26.04 -2.84 -7.10
CA GLN A 318 25.65 -3.19 -8.46
C GLN A 318 26.01 -2.03 -9.38
N VAL A 319 26.58 -2.34 -10.55
CA VAL A 319 27.15 -1.33 -11.46
C VAL A 319 26.42 -1.32 -12.80
N HIS A 320 25.94 -0.15 -13.20
CA HIS A 320 25.47 0.11 -14.56
C HIS A 320 26.41 1.09 -15.26
N ALA A 321 27.27 0.57 -16.14
CA ALA A 321 28.23 1.38 -16.89
C ALA A 321 27.53 2.22 -17.97
N ILE A 322 27.88 3.49 -18.06
CA ILE A 322 27.43 4.42 -19.11
C ILE A 322 28.66 4.81 -19.92
N GLN A 323 28.98 4.01 -20.93
CA GLN A 323 30.13 4.26 -21.80
C GLN A 323 29.92 5.49 -22.69
N ASP A 324 28.69 5.65 -23.20
CA ASP A 324 28.28 6.83 -23.97
C ASP A 324 26.81 7.12 -23.67
N VAL A 325 26.53 8.29 -23.09
CA VAL A 325 25.17 8.69 -22.76
C VAL A 325 24.25 8.70 -23.98
N ARG A 326 24.77 8.90 -25.20
CA ARG A 326 23.97 8.95 -26.43
C ARG A 326 23.40 7.59 -26.84
N THR A 327 24.01 6.49 -26.39
CA THR A 327 23.56 5.12 -26.69
C THR A 327 22.47 4.63 -25.75
N LEU A 328 22.21 5.36 -24.66
CA LEU A 328 21.09 5.06 -23.77
C LEU A 328 19.75 5.19 -24.51
N PRO A 329 18.76 4.35 -24.19
CA PRO A 329 17.40 4.48 -24.72
C PRO A 329 16.83 5.87 -24.44
N ILE A 330 16.20 6.48 -25.45
CA ILE A 330 15.48 7.74 -25.26
C ILE A 330 14.24 7.47 -24.39
N ARG A 331 13.97 8.36 -23.43
CA ARG A 331 12.73 8.35 -22.67
C ARG A 331 11.59 8.73 -23.60
N ASP A 332 10.65 7.81 -23.80
CA ASP A 332 9.40 8.08 -24.49
C ASP A 332 8.53 8.98 -23.60
N THR A 333 8.22 10.19 -24.08
CA THR A 333 7.39 11.16 -23.38
C THR A 333 5.92 11.11 -23.83
N GLY A 334 5.56 10.18 -24.73
CA GLY A 334 4.18 9.97 -25.17
C GLY A 334 3.48 11.19 -25.78
N ARG A 335 4.25 12.14 -26.34
CA ARG A 335 3.72 13.36 -26.97
C ARG A 335 3.61 13.24 -28.48
#